data_AF-A0A942BEP4-F1
#
_entry.id   AF-A0A942BEP4-F1
#
_cell.length_a   1.000
_cell.length_b   1.000
_cell.length_c   1.000
_cell.angle_alpha   90.00
_cell.angle_beta   90.00
_cell.angle_gamma   90.00
#
_symmetry.space_group_name_H-M   'P 1'
#
loop_
_entity.id
_entity.type
_entity.pdbx_description
1 polymer ?
#
loop_
_entity_poly.entity_id
_entity_poly.type
_entity_poly.pdbx_seq_one_letter_code
_entity_poly.pdbx_strand_id
1 'polypeptide(L)'
;MSNEIRRIVATDCGSTTTKAILIERSDKGEYRLVARGEAPTTVEKPFEDVTVGVLNSITELEEITEEHVPDGFKKGRRKLIENGVVKRYLKEGKRSGTAANDLDGSDMYVSTSSAGGGLQMMVAGVVKSMSAESAERAALGAGAILMDTLAVDDGRREYQKVERLRQLRPDIILMSGGTDGGTKSHLIEMSEVIRRADPKPRFGDMKLPVIFAGNKDAREDVKSVLGSTIELKVVDNIRPTLDKENLDPARDEIHEMFLEHVMQQAPGYSKLLDWTSEEVMATPNAVGKLMKHYADQENINILGVDIGGATTDVFSVFSGIYNRTVSANLGMSYSICNVLKEAGSENIARWLPFEIDPAEVRNRLRNKMIRPTTIPQSYEDLLIEHAVSREALRLAFEHHKSLARGLTGMQQQRDIGQIFNQAASGQTLVNMMALNMIIGSGGVLSHAPRRAQSALMMMDAYQPEGVTDLTVDSIFMMPHLGVLAEHFYDAAREVFERDCIVRCGPCIAPVGTGKDGDPCVTVKGGSINTSVPFGEIKILPLATGEYVDVEIEPAKGFDVGAGKGNKLSAKLEGGTVGLIIDTRGRPFNIALNAPNRIQKLRSYLEAFGLPLPK
;
A
#
# COMPACT_ATOMS: atom_id res chain seq x y z
N MET A 1 31.73 -4.26 6.14
CA MET A 1 31.24 -3.06 5.43
C MET A 1 30.36 -2.18 6.32
N SER A 2 29.52 -2.73 7.21
CA SER A 2 28.58 -1.96 8.06
C SER A 2 29.20 -0.89 8.96
N ASN A 3 30.45 -1.05 9.42
CA ASN A 3 31.07 -0.08 10.33
C ASN A 3 31.58 1.21 9.66
N GLU A 4 31.51 1.35 8.34
CA GLU A 4 32.01 2.54 7.61
C GLU A 4 30.92 3.48 7.08
N ILE A 5 29.64 3.08 7.07
CA ILE A 5 28.56 3.91 6.52
C ILE A 5 28.05 4.83 7.61
N ARG A 6 28.36 6.13 7.54
CA ARG A 6 27.90 7.12 8.51
C ARG A 6 26.66 7.86 8.05
N ARG A 7 26.60 8.25 6.77
CA ARG A 7 25.54 9.10 6.22
C ARG A 7 24.87 8.45 5.03
N ILE A 8 23.55 8.37 5.07
CA ILE A 8 22.72 7.76 4.05
C ILE A 8 21.69 8.80 3.63
N VAL A 9 21.64 9.08 2.34
CA VAL A 9 20.52 9.80 1.74
C VAL A 9 19.63 8.76 1.08
N ALA A 10 18.33 8.89 1.28
CA ALA A 10 17.37 8.09 0.55
C ALA A 10 16.32 9.00 -0.07
N THR A 11 15.88 8.70 -1.28
CA THR A 11 14.74 9.38 -1.91
C THR A 11 13.62 8.43 -2.31
N ASP A 12 12.40 8.93 -2.33
CA ASP A 12 11.24 8.27 -2.93
C ASP A 12 10.60 9.23 -3.92
N CYS A 13 10.67 8.86 -5.20
CA CYS A 13 10.07 9.63 -6.28
C CYS A 13 8.61 9.17 -6.46
N GLY A 14 7.70 9.78 -5.70
CA GLY A 14 6.26 9.51 -5.79
C GLY A 14 5.58 10.18 -6.99
N SER A 15 4.30 9.87 -7.25
CA SER A 15 3.55 10.49 -8.36
C SER A 15 3.21 11.96 -8.16
N THR A 16 3.13 12.42 -6.90
CA THR A 16 2.76 13.82 -6.56
C THR A 16 3.96 14.59 -6.01
N THR A 17 4.71 13.98 -5.10
CA THR A 17 5.86 14.60 -4.44
C THR A 17 7.02 13.62 -4.34
N THR A 18 8.24 14.16 -4.43
CA THR A 18 9.51 13.48 -4.20
C THR A 18 9.97 13.80 -2.79
N LYS A 19 10.24 12.77 -2.00
CA LYS A 19 10.66 12.90 -0.60
C LYS A 19 12.10 12.47 -0.45
N ALA A 20 12.88 13.23 0.30
CA ALA A 20 14.24 12.87 0.69
C ALA A 20 14.31 12.73 2.21
N ILE A 21 15.06 11.73 2.68
CA ILE A 21 15.44 11.59 4.08
C ILE A 21 16.95 11.50 4.21
N LEU A 22 17.45 12.09 5.30
CA LEU A 22 18.84 11.99 5.72
C LEU A 22 18.90 11.12 6.98
N ILE A 23 19.62 10.01 6.90
CA ILE A 23 19.89 9.13 8.03
C ILE A 23 21.38 9.25 8.36
N GLU A 24 21.71 9.45 9.64
CA GLU A 24 23.10 9.43 10.10
C GLU A 24 23.27 8.49 11.29
N ARG A 25 24.45 7.88 11.36
CA ARG A 25 24.92 7.16 12.55
C ARG A 25 25.40 8.17 13.59
N SER A 26 24.79 8.14 14.76
CA SER A 26 25.22 8.91 15.94
C SER A 26 26.55 8.39 16.49
N ASP A 27 27.18 9.17 17.36
CA ASP A 27 28.42 8.77 18.04
C ASP A 27 28.24 7.55 18.96
N LYS A 28 26.99 7.25 19.35
CA LYS A 28 26.62 6.03 20.09
C LYS A 28 26.51 4.78 19.22
N GLY A 29 26.69 4.94 17.91
CA GLY A 29 26.63 3.86 16.93
C GLY A 29 25.25 3.56 16.37
N GLU A 30 24.23 4.35 16.75
CA GLU A 30 22.82 4.14 16.36
C GLU A 30 22.44 5.05 15.17
N TYR A 31 21.71 4.53 14.20
CA TYR A 31 21.16 5.29 13.08
C TYR A 31 19.87 5.99 13.47
N ARG A 32 19.76 7.27 13.12
CA ARG A 32 18.55 8.08 13.32
C ARG A 32 18.22 8.89 12.08
N LEU A 33 16.95 9.21 11.93
CA LEU A 33 16.51 10.27 11.02
C LEU A 33 17.05 11.63 11.50
N VAL A 34 17.73 12.34 10.61
CA VAL A 34 18.34 13.65 10.89
C VAL A 34 17.58 14.79 10.25
N ALA A 35 17.13 14.61 9.02
CA ALA A 35 16.36 15.61 8.29
C ALA A 35 15.46 14.95 7.24
N ARG A 36 14.44 15.69 6.82
CA ARG A 36 13.50 15.33 5.76
C ARG A 36 13.31 16.53 4.86
N GLY A 37 13.31 16.31 3.54
CA GLY A 37 12.89 17.29 2.54
C GLY A 37 11.80 16.71 1.65
N GLU A 38 10.98 17.57 1.07
CA GLU A 38 9.92 17.19 0.15
C GLU A 38 9.72 18.26 -0.92
N ALA A 39 9.69 17.85 -2.19
CA ALA A 39 9.42 18.73 -3.30
C ALA A 39 8.34 18.12 -4.22
N PRO A 40 7.62 18.93 -5.02
CA PRO A 40 6.79 18.39 -6.09
C PRO A 40 7.58 17.49 -7.04
N THR A 41 7.01 16.36 -7.44
CA THR A 41 7.63 15.49 -8.45
C THR A 41 7.57 16.17 -9.82
N THR A 42 8.67 16.07 -10.58
CA THR A 42 8.89 16.81 -11.83
C THR A 42 8.95 15.91 -13.08
N VAL A 43 8.32 14.73 -13.03
CA VAL A 43 8.27 13.77 -14.16
C VAL A 43 7.35 14.24 -15.29
N GLU A 44 6.44 15.18 -15.02
CA GLU A 44 5.53 15.79 -15.99
C GLU A 44 6.02 17.18 -16.46
N LYS A 45 5.35 17.72 -17.48
CA LYS A 45 5.56 19.10 -17.93
C LYS A 45 5.31 20.08 -16.79
N PRO A 46 6.08 21.19 -16.71
CA PRO A 46 7.01 21.69 -17.73
C PRO A 46 8.43 21.14 -17.65
N PHE A 47 8.77 20.33 -16.64
CA PHE A 47 10.15 19.92 -16.40
C PHE A 47 10.54 18.67 -17.19
N GLU A 48 9.66 17.65 -17.21
CA GLU A 48 9.95 16.35 -17.81
C GLU A 48 11.33 15.82 -17.39
N ASP A 49 11.63 15.89 -16.08
CA ASP A 49 12.85 15.35 -15.48
C ASP A 49 12.65 15.12 -13.98
N VAL A 50 12.53 13.86 -13.56
CA VAL A 50 12.33 13.48 -12.15
C VAL A 50 13.47 13.94 -11.23
N THR A 51 14.68 14.12 -11.77
CA THR A 51 15.84 14.49 -10.96
C THR A 51 15.78 15.92 -10.43
N VAL A 52 15.00 16.80 -11.05
CA VAL A 52 14.76 18.16 -10.53
C VAL A 52 14.06 18.10 -9.18
N GLY A 53 13.02 17.28 -9.05
CA GLY A 53 12.34 17.03 -7.77
C GLY A 53 13.26 16.41 -6.72
N VAL A 54 14.12 15.48 -7.13
CA VAL A 54 15.16 14.89 -6.27
C VAL A 54 16.10 15.97 -5.73
N LEU A 55 16.70 16.78 -6.60
CA LEU A 55 17.62 17.85 -6.20
C LEU A 55 16.94 18.87 -5.29
N ASN A 56 15.70 19.26 -5.59
CA ASN A 56 14.94 20.19 -4.75
C ASN A 56 14.69 19.60 -3.35
N SER A 57 14.26 18.34 -3.26
CA SER A 57 14.03 17.68 -1.97
C SER A 57 15.31 17.48 -1.15
N ILE A 58 16.46 17.24 -1.79
CA ILE A 58 17.76 17.15 -1.11
C ILE A 58 18.29 18.53 -0.74
N THR A 59 18.00 19.57 -1.51
CA THR A 59 18.35 20.96 -1.15
C THR A 59 17.69 21.35 0.17
N GLU A 60 16.43 20.97 0.40
CA GLU A 60 15.78 21.15 1.70
C GLU A 60 16.51 20.40 2.82
N LEU A 61 17.06 19.20 2.58
CA LEU A 61 17.91 18.52 3.57
C LEU A 61 19.15 19.35 3.91
N GLU A 62 19.83 19.93 2.90
CA GLU A 62 20.99 20.77 3.15
C GLU A 62 20.63 22.00 4.00
N GLU A 63 19.54 22.69 3.63
CA GLU A 63 19.06 23.91 4.30
C GLU A 63 18.59 23.64 5.73
N ILE A 64 17.79 22.59 5.94
CA ILE A 64 17.31 22.22 7.29
C ILE A 64 18.51 21.93 8.20
N THR A 65 19.51 21.20 7.69
CA THR A 65 20.63 20.75 8.52
C THR A 65 21.66 21.84 8.83
N GLU A 66 21.64 22.94 8.07
CA GLU A 66 22.38 24.15 8.39
C GLU A 66 21.93 24.74 9.74
N GLU A 67 20.63 24.69 10.02
CA GLU A 67 20.03 25.31 11.19
C GLU A 67 19.60 24.30 12.28
N HIS A 68 19.10 23.14 11.89
CA HIS A 68 18.38 22.19 12.75
C HIS A 68 18.86 20.76 12.50
N VAL A 69 19.34 20.12 13.57
CA VAL A 69 19.66 18.69 13.61
C VAL A 69 19.23 18.14 14.97
N PRO A 70 18.90 16.84 15.09
CA PRO A 70 18.60 16.24 16.38
C PRO A 70 19.80 16.28 17.33
N ASP A 71 19.53 16.15 18.63
CA ASP A 71 20.58 16.06 19.64
C ASP A 71 21.54 14.90 19.35
N GLY A 72 22.84 15.14 19.52
CA GLY A 72 23.88 14.16 19.22
C GLY A 72 24.39 14.18 17.77
N PHE A 73 23.89 15.09 16.92
CA PHE A 73 24.40 15.30 15.57
C PHE A 73 25.10 16.66 15.43
N LYS A 74 26.15 16.71 14.60
CA LYS A 74 26.88 17.94 14.32
C LYS A 74 26.01 18.87 13.45
N LYS A 75 25.70 20.06 13.99
CA LYS A 75 25.02 21.14 13.26
C LYS A 75 25.91 21.66 12.13
N GLY A 76 25.31 21.94 10.98
CA GLY A 76 25.97 22.51 9.82
C GLY A 76 25.44 21.91 8.52
N ARG A 77 25.48 22.69 7.45
CA ARG A 77 24.94 22.30 6.15
C ARG A 77 25.64 21.05 5.62
N ARG A 78 24.87 19.99 5.38
CA ARG A 78 25.39 18.80 4.68
C ARG A 78 25.46 19.15 3.20
N LYS A 79 26.62 18.99 2.57
CA LYS A 79 26.81 19.26 1.13
C LYS A 79 26.54 17.96 0.37
N LEU A 80 25.27 17.68 0.14
CA LEU A 80 24.77 16.46 -0.47
C LEU A 80 24.71 16.56 -2.00
N ILE A 81 24.78 17.77 -2.56
CA ILE A 81 24.74 18.04 -3.99
C ILE A 81 26.06 18.66 -4.46
N GLU A 82 26.61 18.16 -5.56
CA GLU A 82 27.80 18.71 -6.21
C GLU A 82 27.61 18.72 -7.72
N ASN A 83 27.82 19.88 -8.36
CA ASN A 83 27.65 20.07 -9.81
C ASN A 83 26.28 19.58 -10.35
N GLY A 84 25.21 19.73 -9.57
CA GLY A 84 23.85 19.31 -9.94
C GLY A 84 23.63 17.80 -9.86
N VAL A 85 24.47 17.07 -9.14
CA VAL A 85 24.37 15.62 -8.94
C VAL A 85 24.38 15.31 -7.44
N VAL A 86 23.64 14.28 -7.02
CA VAL A 86 23.67 13.79 -5.64
C VAL A 86 25.00 13.09 -5.36
N LYS A 87 25.77 13.64 -4.43
CA LYS A 87 27.13 13.20 -4.12
C LYS A 87 27.11 12.00 -3.17
N ARG A 88 27.69 10.89 -3.61
CA ARG A 88 27.85 9.64 -2.86
C ARG A 88 29.27 9.09 -2.93
N TYR A 89 29.69 8.32 -1.94
CA TYR A 89 31.00 7.66 -1.93
C TYR A 89 30.97 6.16 -2.18
N LEU A 90 29.79 5.53 -2.20
CA LEU A 90 29.62 4.11 -2.47
C LEU A 90 28.74 3.90 -3.70
N LYS A 91 29.19 3.06 -4.64
CA LYS A 91 28.42 2.58 -5.79
C LYS A 91 28.71 1.09 -6.00
N GLU A 92 27.68 0.26 -6.04
CA GLU A 92 27.79 -1.20 -6.25
C GLU A 92 28.81 -1.85 -5.30
N GLY A 93 28.73 -1.51 -4.01
CA GLY A 93 29.65 -1.98 -2.97
C GLY A 93 31.10 -1.47 -3.08
N LYS A 94 31.43 -0.63 -4.06
CA LYS A 94 32.78 -0.06 -4.25
C LYS A 94 32.83 1.40 -3.82
N ARG A 95 33.89 1.77 -3.09
CA ARG A 95 34.11 3.14 -2.66
C ARG A 95 34.73 3.96 -3.80
N SER A 96 34.02 4.99 -4.26
CA SER A 96 34.40 5.86 -5.40
C SER A 96 35.14 7.13 -4.97
N GLY A 97 35.20 7.43 -3.67
CA GLY A 97 35.88 8.61 -3.14
C GLY A 97 35.87 8.68 -1.62
N THR A 98 36.41 9.77 -1.09
CA THR A 98 36.39 10.09 0.34
C THR A 98 35.89 11.51 0.53
N ALA A 99 35.22 11.77 1.66
CA ALA A 99 34.71 13.08 1.96
C ALA A 99 35.85 14.07 2.22
N ALA A 100 35.76 15.28 1.64
CA ALA A 100 36.75 16.33 1.90
C ALA A 100 36.66 16.88 3.33
N ASN A 101 35.48 16.76 3.96
CA ASN A 101 35.21 17.08 5.36
C ASN A 101 34.00 16.28 5.88
N ASP A 102 33.76 16.27 7.19
CA ASP A 102 32.71 15.46 7.83
C ASP A 102 31.28 15.67 7.30
N LEU A 103 30.98 16.84 6.73
CA LEU A 103 29.63 17.23 6.27
C LEU A 103 29.47 17.12 4.75
N ASP A 104 30.49 16.64 4.04
CA ASP A 104 30.53 16.57 2.59
C ASP A 104 30.04 15.22 2.06
N GLY A 105 29.04 15.22 1.18
CA GLY A 105 28.44 14.05 0.55
C GLY A 105 27.78 13.07 1.52
N SER A 106 27.08 12.09 0.97
CA SER A 106 26.66 10.88 1.69
C SER A 106 27.60 9.71 1.40
N ASP A 107 27.69 8.74 2.31
CA ASP A 107 28.36 7.48 2.01
C ASP A 107 27.53 6.71 0.98
N MET A 108 26.21 6.64 1.21
CA MET A 108 25.26 5.94 0.36
C MET A 108 24.12 6.85 -0.08
N TYR A 109 23.67 6.68 -1.32
CA TYR A 109 22.43 7.28 -1.82
C TYR A 109 21.55 6.19 -2.44
N VAL A 110 20.38 5.95 -1.89
CA VAL A 110 19.40 4.98 -2.44
C VAL A 110 18.14 5.69 -2.90
N SER A 111 17.41 5.12 -3.86
CA SER A 111 16.13 5.68 -4.26
C SER A 111 15.10 4.60 -4.54
N THR A 112 13.86 4.90 -4.21
CA THR A 112 12.68 4.25 -4.78
C THR A 112 12.01 5.17 -5.80
N SER A 113 11.20 4.58 -6.68
CA SER A 113 10.36 5.36 -7.59
C SER A 113 9.03 4.69 -7.87
N SER A 114 8.00 5.52 -7.94
CA SER A 114 6.70 5.26 -8.56
C SER A 114 6.31 6.39 -9.54
N ALA A 115 7.24 7.33 -9.79
CA ALA A 115 7.09 8.43 -10.72
C ALA A 115 7.20 7.91 -12.17
N GLY A 116 6.08 7.98 -12.90
CA GLY A 116 5.93 7.37 -14.24
C GLY A 116 4.52 6.80 -14.47
N GLY A 117 3.76 6.61 -13.38
CA GLY A 117 2.44 5.99 -13.39
C GLY A 117 2.54 4.49 -13.12
N GLY A 118 1.46 3.89 -12.60
CA GLY A 118 1.45 2.44 -12.38
C GLY A 118 1.38 1.68 -13.70
N LEU A 119 1.98 0.48 -13.73
CA LEU A 119 2.04 -0.39 -14.91
C LEU A 119 0.64 -0.67 -15.47
N GLN A 120 0.28 -0.14 -16.64
CA GLN A 120 -1.01 -0.43 -17.25
C GLN A 120 -0.95 -1.71 -18.08
N MET A 121 -1.72 -2.72 -17.70
CA MET A 121 -1.62 -4.05 -18.29
C MET A 121 -2.96 -4.54 -18.82
N MET A 122 -2.92 -5.37 -19.86
CA MET A 122 -4.06 -6.21 -20.24
C MET A 122 -3.76 -7.67 -20.00
N VAL A 123 -4.80 -8.43 -19.64
CA VAL A 123 -4.74 -9.89 -19.52
C VAL A 123 -5.45 -10.52 -20.70
N ALA A 124 -4.85 -11.56 -21.27
CA ALA A 124 -5.45 -12.39 -22.30
C ALA A 124 -5.43 -13.85 -21.83
N GLY A 125 -6.59 -14.41 -21.49
CA GLY A 125 -6.76 -15.79 -21.07
C GLY A 125 -7.43 -16.65 -22.15
N VAL A 126 -7.36 -17.98 -22.03
CA VAL A 126 -8.19 -18.86 -22.87
C VAL A 126 -9.64 -18.87 -22.37
N VAL A 127 -9.83 -19.21 -21.09
CA VAL A 127 -11.13 -19.23 -20.39
C VAL A 127 -11.19 -18.11 -19.37
N LYS A 128 -12.27 -17.33 -19.37
CA LYS A 128 -12.45 -16.16 -18.49
C LYS A 128 -12.42 -16.52 -17.01
N SER A 129 -13.22 -17.51 -16.62
CA SER A 129 -13.39 -17.95 -15.21
C SER A 129 -12.27 -18.86 -14.68
N MET A 130 -11.16 -19.02 -15.42
CA MET A 130 -10.06 -19.90 -14.99
C MET A 130 -8.70 -19.28 -15.30
N SER A 131 -8.27 -19.35 -16.56
CA SER A 131 -6.94 -18.87 -16.95
C SER A 131 -6.84 -17.36 -16.88
N ALA A 132 -7.87 -16.64 -17.36
CA ALA A 132 -7.87 -15.19 -17.31
C ALA A 132 -7.89 -14.70 -15.85
N GLU A 133 -8.78 -15.24 -15.01
CA GLU A 133 -8.82 -14.93 -13.57
C GLU A 133 -7.51 -15.25 -12.82
N SER A 134 -6.80 -16.32 -13.20
CA SER A 134 -5.47 -16.63 -12.61
C SER A 134 -4.41 -15.60 -13.04
N ALA A 135 -4.45 -15.18 -14.30
CA ALA A 135 -3.57 -14.13 -14.82
C ALA A 135 -3.92 -12.74 -14.28
N GLU A 136 -5.19 -12.41 -14.05
CA GLU A 136 -5.60 -11.20 -13.33
C GLU A 136 -5.01 -11.18 -11.92
N ARG A 137 -5.06 -12.31 -11.20
CA ARG A 137 -4.44 -12.41 -9.85
C ARG A 137 -2.92 -12.33 -9.87
N ALA A 138 -2.26 -12.84 -10.91
CA ALA A 138 -0.83 -12.64 -11.10
C ALA A 138 -0.53 -11.14 -11.34
N ALA A 139 -1.23 -10.52 -12.30
CA ALA A 139 -1.10 -9.11 -12.64
C ALA A 139 -1.30 -8.15 -11.46
N LEU A 140 -2.45 -8.28 -10.80
CA LEU A 140 -2.83 -7.44 -9.67
C LEU A 140 -1.89 -7.67 -8.47
N GLY A 141 -1.44 -8.91 -8.27
CA GLY A 141 -0.45 -9.26 -7.25
C GLY A 141 0.94 -8.67 -7.52
N ALA A 142 1.31 -8.54 -8.79
CA ALA A 142 2.53 -7.85 -9.22
C ALA A 142 2.43 -6.31 -9.11
N GLY A 143 1.22 -5.78 -8.86
CA GLY A 143 0.99 -4.35 -8.78
C GLY A 143 0.65 -3.69 -10.12
N ALA A 144 0.12 -4.45 -11.08
CA ALA A 144 -0.35 -3.90 -12.35
C ALA A 144 -1.73 -3.25 -12.23
N ILE A 145 -1.94 -2.18 -13.00
CA ILE A 145 -3.24 -1.56 -13.28
C ILE A 145 -3.89 -2.29 -14.45
N LEU A 146 -4.82 -3.19 -14.14
CA LEU A 146 -5.52 -3.95 -15.17
C LEU A 146 -6.52 -3.07 -15.93
N MET A 147 -6.27 -2.85 -17.23
CA MET A 147 -7.12 -2.04 -18.09
C MET A 147 -8.36 -2.81 -18.58
N ASP A 148 -8.16 -4.08 -18.93
CA ASP A 148 -9.19 -5.00 -19.42
C ASP A 148 -8.64 -6.44 -19.42
N THR A 149 -9.55 -7.40 -19.46
CA THR A 149 -9.25 -8.83 -19.55
C THR A 149 -10.00 -9.44 -20.71
N LEU A 150 -9.26 -9.99 -21.67
CA LEU A 150 -9.79 -10.70 -22.82
C LEU A 150 -9.75 -12.20 -22.55
N ALA A 151 -10.79 -12.90 -23.00
CA ALA A 151 -10.78 -14.35 -23.06
C ALA A 151 -11.41 -14.84 -24.36
N VAL A 152 -11.23 -16.10 -24.75
CA VAL A 152 -11.91 -16.64 -25.93
C VAL A 152 -13.43 -16.58 -25.73
N ASP A 153 -13.89 -16.93 -24.53
CA ASP A 153 -15.30 -17.03 -24.11
C ASP A 153 -15.87 -15.76 -23.45
N ASP A 154 -15.27 -14.59 -23.66
CA ASP A 154 -15.68 -13.34 -22.99
C ASP A 154 -16.91 -12.64 -23.61
N GLY A 155 -17.53 -13.24 -24.62
CA GLY A 155 -18.71 -12.73 -25.32
C GLY A 155 -18.44 -11.64 -26.37
N ARG A 156 -17.19 -11.15 -26.50
CA ARG A 156 -16.81 -10.20 -27.55
C ARG A 156 -16.47 -10.93 -28.85
N ARG A 157 -16.82 -10.31 -29.97
CA ARG A 157 -16.37 -10.75 -31.30
C ARG A 157 -14.90 -10.38 -31.50
N GLU A 158 -14.17 -11.11 -32.34
CA GLU A 158 -12.73 -10.85 -32.59
C GLU A 158 -12.41 -9.38 -32.91
N TYR A 159 -13.17 -8.75 -33.82
CA TYR A 159 -12.90 -7.35 -34.19
C TYR A 159 -13.06 -6.39 -33.01
N GLN A 160 -13.94 -6.69 -32.06
CA GLN A 160 -14.12 -5.89 -30.85
C GLN A 160 -12.94 -6.06 -29.90
N LYS A 161 -12.39 -7.29 -29.80
CA LYS A 161 -11.16 -7.55 -29.02
C LYS A 161 -9.97 -6.80 -29.60
N VAL A 162 -9.80 -6.86 -30.93
CA VAL A 162 -8.75 -6.13 -31.67
C VAL A 162 -8.89 -4.62 -31.49
N GLU A 163 -10.10 -4.07 -31.66
CA GLU A 163 -10.36 -2.65 -31.46
C GLU A 163 -10.06 -2.20 -30.02
N ARG A 164 -10.46 -3.02 -29.04
CA ARG A 164 -10.20 -2.75 -27.63
C ARG A 164 -8.70 -2.69 -27.31
N LEU A 165 -7.92 -3.66 -27.82
CA LEU A 165 -6.46 -3.68 -27.66
C LEU A 165 -5.80 -2.41 -28.22
N ARG A 166 -6.27 -1.93 -29.39
CA ARG A 166 -5.78 -0.70 -30.03
C ARG A 166 -6.13 0.56 -29.25
N GLN A 167 -7.34 0.63 -28.71
CA GLN A 167 -7.82 1.81 -27.98
C GLN A 167 -7.12 1.98 -26.63
N LEU A 168 -6.89 0.88 -25.90
CA LEU A 168 -6.37 0.93 -24.55
C LEU A 168 -4.87 1.22 -24.48
N ARG A 169 -4.08 0.79 -25.47
CA ARG A 169 -2.61 1.00 -25.51
C ARG A 169 -1.92 0.64 -24.18
N PRO A 170 -1.89 -0.66 -23.82
CA PRO A 170 -1.29 -1.10 -22.57
C PRO A 170 0.23 -0.92 -22.62
N ASP A 171 0.86 -0.94 -21.46
CA ASP A 171 2.32 -1.03 -21.33
C ASP A 171 2.80 -2.47 -21.51
N ILE A 172 2.03 -3.47 -21.05
CA ILE A 172 2.34 -4.91 -21.13
C ILE A 172 1.05 -5.73 -21.37
N ILE A 173 1.16 -6.88 -22.04
CA ILE A 173 0.09 -7.90 -22.08
C ILE A 173 0.56 -9.19 -21.41
N LEU A 174 -0.22 -9.72 -20.46
CA LEU A 174 -0.02 -11.07 -19.92
C LEU A 174 -0.96 -12.05 -20.64
N MET A 175 -0.39 -12.98 -21.40
CA MET A 175 -1.13 -14.04 -22.05
C MET A 175 -1.00 -15.36 -21.26
N SER A 176 -2.12 -15.97 -20.93
CA SER A 176 -2.18 -17.21 -20.16
C SER A 176 -3.23 -18.18 -20.71
N GLY A 177 -3.14 -19.44 -20.29
CA GLY A 177 -4.17 -20.44 -20.52
C GLY A 177 -3.64 -21.75 -21.06
N GLY A 178 -4.53 -22.75 -21.05
CA GLY A 178 -4.16 -24.15 -21.21
C GLY A 178 -3.33 -24.68 -20.04
N THR A 179 -3.70 -25.84 -19.51
CA THR A 179 -2.78 -26.62 -18.66
C THR A 179 -1.60 -27.09 -19.50
N ASP A 180 -0.52 -27.52 -18.86
CA ASP A 180 0.57 -28.18 -19.58
C ASP A 180 0.07 -29.50 -20.18
N GLY A 181 0.32 -29.73 -21.48
CA GLY A 181 -0.30 -30.82 -22.24
C GLY A 181 -1.75 -30.54 -22.67
N GLY A 182 -2.28 -29.36 -22.38
CA GLY A 182 -3.65 -28.95 -22.69
C GLY A 182 -3.80 -28.28 -24.07
N THR A 183 -4.73 -27.34 -24.18
CA THR A 183 -5.05 -26.68 -25.46
C THR A 183 -3.89 -25.83 -25.99
N LYS A 184 -3.64 -25.93 -27.29
CA LYS A 184 -2.72 -25.05 -28.04
C LYS A 184 -3.48 -24.09 -28.96
N SER A 185 -4.54 -24.55 -29.61
CA SER A 185 -5.30 -23.81 -30.62
C SER A 185 -5.84 -22.47 -30.11
N HIS A 186 -6.41 -22.44 -28.90
CA HIS A 186 -6.96 -21.21 -28.33
C HIS A 186 -5.89 -20.18 -27.94
N LEU A 187 -4.69 -20.63 -27.57
CA LEU A 187 -3.56 -19.73 -27.31
C LEU A 187 -3.03 -19.12 -28.61
N ILE A 188 -2.99 -19.92 -29.66
CA ILE A 188 -2.63 -19.46 -31.01
C ILE A 188 -3.66 -18.42 -31.49
N GLU A 189 -4.96 -18.70 -31.38
CA GLU A 189 -6.04 -17.75 -31.70
C GLU A 189 -5.88 -16.42 -30.95
N MET A 190 -5.64 -16.47 -29.64
CA MET A 190 -5.44 -15.25 -28.85
C MET A 190 -4.18 -14.48 -29.26
N SER A 191 -3.10 -15.18 -29.61
CA SER A 191 -1.89 -14.55 -30.14
C SER A 191 -2.12 -13.87 -31.49
N GLU A 192 -3.00 -14.41 -32.34
CA GLU A 192 -3.40 -13.76 -33.59
C GLU A 192 -4.19 -12.48 -33.33
N VAL A 193 -5.08 -12.45 -32.33
CA VAL A 193 -5.81 -11.23 -31.95
C VAL A 193 -4.82 -10.13 -31.54
N ILE A 194 -3.84 -10.46 -30.69
CA ILE A 194 -2.80 -9.51 -30.27
C ILE A 194 -1.99 -9.02 -31.47
N ARG A 195 -1.57 -9.95 -32.34
CA ARG A 195 -0.80 -9.65 -33.55
C ARG A 195 -1.55 -8.73 -34.50
N ARG A 196 -2.84 -8.98 -34.75
CA ARG A 196 -3.71 -8.17 -35.62
C ARG A 196 -3.99 -6.79 -35.02
N ALA A 197 -4.05 -6.68 -33.69
CA ALA A 197 -4.22 -5.41 -33.02
C ALA A 197 -3.02 -4.48 -33.24
N ASP A 198 -1.81 -5.02 -33.40
CA ASP A 198 -0.57 -4.25 -33.48
C ASP A 198 -0.51 -3.13 -32.42
N PRO A 199 -0.73 -3.48 -31.14
CA PRO A 199 -0.83 -2.51 -30.07
C PRO A 199 0.51 -1.80 -29.88
N LYS A 200 0.46 -0.48 -29.68
CA LYS A 200 1.63 0.35 -29.39
C LYS A 200 1.71 0.67 -27.91
N PRO A 201 2.91 0.59 -27.29
CA PRO A 201 3.10 1.04 -25.92
C PRO A 201 2.63 2.48 -25.71
N ARG A 202 2.33 2.84 -24.47
CA ARG A 202 1.93 4.20 -24.12
C ARG A 202 3.05 5.21 -24.30
N PHE A 203 4.28 4.81 -23.96
CA PHE A 203 5.49 5.63 -24.03
C PHE A 203 6.51 5.02 -25.01
N GLY A 204 7.24 5.90 -25.72
CA GLY A 204 8.34 5.53 -26.61
C GLY A 204 7.92 4.78 -27.89
N ASP A 205 8.94 4.37 -28.65
CA ASP A 205 8.81 3.63 -29.92
C ASP A 205 9.24 2.14 -29.79
N MET A 206 9.19 1.59 -28.58
CA MET A 206 9.59 0.20 -28.32
C MET A 206 8.53 -0.82 -28.76
N LYS A 207 8.94 -2.09 -28.85
CA LYS A 207 8.02 -3.20 -29.06
C LYS A 207 7.17 -3.39 -27.80
N LEU A 208 5.89 -3.71 -27.97
CA LEU A 208 5.06 -4.05 -26.83
C LEU A 208 5.54 -5.39 -26.22
N PRO A 209 5.80 -5.46 -24.90
CA PRO A 209 6.08 -6.70 -24.21
C PRO A 209 4.82 -7.55 -24.06
N VAL A 210 4.94 -8.82 -24.40
CA VAL A 210 3.94 -9.86 -24.13
C VAL A 210 4.60 -10.92 -23.25
N ILE A 211 4.08 -11.11 -22.04
CA ILE A 211 4.47 -12.20 -21.14
C ILE A 211 3.58 -13.38 -21.43
N PHE A 212 4.16 -14.51 -21.85
CA PHE A 212 3.45 -15.75 -22.08
C PHE A 212 3.66 -16.71 -20.92
N ALA A 213 2.58 -16.99 -20.20
CA ALA A 213 2.52 -17.86 -19.03
C ALA A 213 1.44 -18.94 -19.18
N GLY A 214 1.32 -19.49 -20.39
CA GLY A 214 0.37 -20.57 -20.74
C GLY A 214 1.06 -21.91 -21.00
N ASN A 215 0.30 -22.85 -21.58
CA ASN A 215 0.76 -24.20 -21.91
C ASN A 215 2.15 -24.21 -22.56
N LYS A 216 3.11 -24.89 -21.93
CA LYS A 216 4.49 -24.99 -22.41
C LYS A 216 4.60 -25.54 -23.85
N ASP A 217 3.67 -26.38 -24.28
CA ASP A 217 3.70 -27.01 -25.60
C ASP A 217 3.28 -26.04 -26.72
N ALA A 218 2.72 -24.87 -26.38
CA ALA A 218 2.31 -23.83 -27.33
C ALA A 218 3.35 -22.70 -27.51
N ARG A 219 4.47 -22.73 -26.75
CA ARG A 219 5.47 -21.65 -26.73
C ARG A 219 6.01 -21.29 -28.12
N GLU A 220 6.41 -22.30 -28.90
CA GLU A 220 6.97 -22.07 -30.25
C GLU A 220 5.92 -21.56 -31.26
N ASP A 221 4.69 -22.06 -31.18
CA ASP A 221 3.61 -21.60 -32.08
C ASP A 221 3.24 -20.15 -31.80
N VAL A 222 3.08 -19.79 -30.53
CA VAL A 222 2.81 -18.40 -30.10
C VAL A 222 3.94 -17.47 -30.54
N LYS A 223 5.19 -17.88 -30.36
CA LYS A 223 6.37 -17.13 -30.82
C LYS A 223 6.36 -16.89 -32.32
N SER A 224 5.98 -17.91 -33.10
CA SER A 224 5.84 -17.81 -34.56
C SER A 224 4.77 -16.79 -34.96
N VAL A 225 3.60 -16.82 -34.30
CA VAL A 225 2.47 -15.91 -34.62
C VAL A 225 2.77 -14.46 -34.26
N LEU A 226 3.29 -14.20 -33.05
CA LEU A 226 3.61 -12.84 -32.60
C LEU A 226 4.74 -12.21 -33.44
N GLY A 227 5.68 -13.04 -33.91
CA GLY A 227 6.75 -12.62 -34.79
C GLY A 227 7.72 -11.62 -34.15
N SER A 228 8.43 -10.84 -34.98
CA SER A 228 9.51 -9.97 -34.51
C SER A 228 9.09 -8.56 -34.10
N THR A 229 7.84 -8.15 -34.29
CA THR A 229 7.38 -6.79 -33.94
C THR A 229 6.95 -6.67 -32.48
N ILE A 230 6.70 -7.80 -31.81
CA ILE A 230 6.33 -7.90 -30.40
C ILE A 230 7.53 -8.49 -29.66
N GLU A 231 7.78 -8.00 -28.45
CA GLU A 231 8.77 -8.61 -27.57
C GLU A 231 8.08 -9.70 -26.74
N LEU A 232 8.44 -10.96 -26.94
CA LEU A 232 7.84 -12.09 -26.24
C LEU A 232 8.77 -12.57 -25.12
N LYS A 233 8.27 -12.55 -23.89
CA LYS A 233 8.90 -13.16 -22.71
C LYS A 233 8.12 -14.39 -22.31
N VAL A 234 8.80 -15.51 -22.10
CA VAL A 234 8.16 -16.79 -21.80
C VAL A 234 8.53 -17.19 -20.38
N VAL A 235 7.51 -17.43 -19.56
CA VAL A 235 7.65 -17.88 -18.17
C VAL A 235 6.96 -19.23 -17.98
N ASP A 236 7.06 -19.77 -16.78
CA ASP A 236 6.33 -20.97 -16.40
C ASP A 236 4.81 -20.74 -16.39
N ASN A 237 4.06 -21.80 -16.67
CA ASN A 237 2.62 -21.72 -16.80
C ASN A 237 1.98 -21.31 -15.47
N ILE A 238 1.13 -20.27 -15.50
CA ILE A 238 0.37 -19.79 -14.33
C ILE A 238 -0.55 -20.87 -13.76
N ARG A 239 -1.02 -21.79 -14.61
CA ARG A 239 -1.90 -22.89 -14.22
C ARG A 239 -1.46 -24.20 -14.90
N PRO A 240 -0.37 -24.84 -14.42
CA PRO A 240 0.16 -26.06 -15.05
C PRO A 240 -0.84 -27.21 -15.06
N THR A 241 -1.69 -27.31 -14.03
CA THR A 241 -2.79 -28.28 -13.92
C THR A 241 -4.08 -27.56 -13.49
N LEU A 242 -5.25 -28.20 -13.64
CA LEU A 242 -6.54 -27.56 -13.32
C LEU A 242 -6.66 -27.16 -11.84
N ASP A 243 -5.93 -27.82 -10.96
CA ASP A 243 -5.96 -27.71 -9.50
C ASP A 243 -4.76 -26.97 -8.89
N LYS A 244 -3.77 -26.58 -9.70
CA LYS A 244 -2.56 -25.89 -9.22
C LYS A 244 -2.31 -24.58 -9.93
N GLU A 245 -2.01 -23.54 -9.15
CA GLU A 245 -1.54 -22.25 -9.64
C GLU A 245 -0.06 -22.05 -9.31
N ASN A 246 0.64 -21.35 -10.21
CA ASN A 246 2.05 -20.99 -10.11
C ASN A 246 2.21 -19.53 -10.56
N LEU A 247 1.79 -18.59 -9.71
CA LEU A 247 1.66 -17.18 -10.09
C LEU A 247 2.99 -16.43 -10.12
N ASP A 248 3.96 -16.87 -9.31
CA ASP A 248 5.18 -16.11 -9.01
C ASP A 248 6.07 -15.86 -10.24
N PRO A 249 6.32 -16.83 -11.15
CA PRO A 249 7.12 -16.57 -12.34
C PRO A 249 6.55 -15.46 -13.23
N ALA A 250 5.22 -15.37 -13.35
CA ALA A 250 4.59 -14.29 -14.10
C ALA A 250 4.64 -12.96 -13.33
N ARG A 251 4.51 -12.99 -12.00
CA ARG A 251 4.61 -11.79 -11.15
C ARG A 251 6.00 -11.16 -11.22
N ASP A 252 7.03 -11.98 -11.15
CA ASP A 252 8.42 -11.54 -11.19
C ASP A 252 8.73 -10.90 -12.56
N GLU A 253 8.32 -11.55 -13.66
CA GLU A 253 8.51 -11.00 -15.01
C GLU A 253 7.71 -9.71 -15.25
N ILE A 254 6.48 -9.60 -14.71
CA ILE A 254 5.71 -8.35 -14.76
C ILE A 254 6.49 -7.22 -14.07
N HIS A 255 7.12 -7.52 -12.93
CA HIS A 255 7.91 -6.54 -12.20
C HIS A 255 9.16 -6.12 -12.98
N GLU A 256 9.91 -7.07 -13.54
CA GLU A 256 11.10 -6.76 -14.34
C GLU A 256 10.75 -5.92 -15.57
N MET A 257 9.73 -6.31 -16.33
CA MET A 257 9.27 -5.56 -17.50
C MET A 257 8.78 -4.15 -17.14
N PHE A 258 8.20 -3.95 -15.96
CA PHE A 258 7.84 -2.60 -15.50
C PHE A 258 9.07 -1.72 -15.33
N LEU A 259 10.14 -2.25 -14.74
CA LEU A 259 11.38 -1.51 -14.56
C LEU A 259 12.08 -1.25 -15.90
N GLU A 260 12.24 -2.28 -16.73
CA GLU A 260 12.95 -2.21 -18.02
C GLU A 260 12.20 -1.37 -19.06
N HIS A 261 10.88 -1.52 -19.20
CA HIS A 261 10.16 -0.94 -20.35
C HIS A 261 9.33 0.29 -20.01
N VAL A 262 8.93 0.47 -18.75
CA VAL A 262 8.06 1.60 -18.35
C VAL A 262 8.87 2.64 -17.58
N MET A 263 9.50 2.24 -16.47
CA MET A 263 10.21 3.18 -15.60
C MET A 263 11.46 3.78 -16.25
N GLN A 264 12.22 3.01 -17.03
CA GLN A 264 13.37 3.55 -17.78
C GLN A 264 13.00 4.69 -18.75
N GLN A 265 11.73 4.76 -19.17
CA GLN A 265 11.25 5.82 -20.05
C GLN A 265 10.76 7.06 -19.28
N ALA A 266 10.64 6.97 -17.95
CA ALA A 266 10.27 8.13 -17.15
C ALA A 266 11.35 9.22 -17.34
N PRO A 267 10.96 10.44 -17.73
CA PRO A 267 11.93 11.49 -18.00
C PRO A 267 12.85 11.76 -16.80
N GLY A 268 14.17 11.72 -17.04
CA GLY A 268 15.21 11.86 -16.00
C GLY A 268 15.62 10.58 -15.27
N TYR A 269 14.95 9.44 -15.47
CA TYR A 269 15.21 8.20 -14.72
C TYR A 269 16.62 7.64 -14.94
N SER A 270 17.15 7.70 -16.16
CA SER A 270 18.52 7.25 -16.45
C SER A 270 19.58 8.03 -15.65
N LYS A 271 19.40 9.34 -15.49
CA LYS A 271 20.25 10.17 -14.63
C LYS A 271 20.15 9.74 -13.18
N LEU A 272 18.94 9.44 -12.69
CA LEU A 272 18.72 8.98 -11.32
C LEU A 272 19.45 7.66 -11.04
N LEU A 273 19.38 6.68 -11.95
CA LEU A 273 20.12 5.41 -11.85
C LEU A 273 21.63 5.64 -11.74
N ASP A 274 22.17 6.59 -12.51
CA ASP A 274 23.58 6.93 -12.42
C ASP A 274 23.98 7.54 -11.07
N TRP A 275 23.02 8.16 -10.36
CA TRP A 275 23.24 8.81 -9.07
C TRP A 275 23.11 7.87 -7.88
N THR A 276 22.36 6.76 -7.94
CA THR A 276 22.11 5.87 -6.78
C THR A 276 23.19 4.82 -6.55
N SER A 277 23.61 4.62 -5.30
CA SER A 277 24.57 3.58 -4.86
C SER A 277 24.20 2.18 -5.35
N GLU A 278 22.90 1.90 -5.40
CA GLU A 278 22.32 0.61 -5.74
C GLU A 278 21.18 0.83 -6.76
N GLU A 279 20.61 -0.25 -7.29
CA GLU A 279 19.49 -0.18 -8.23
C GLU A 279 18.26 0.51 -7.60
N VAL A 280 17.54 1.27 -8.44
CA VAL A 280 16.29 1.93 -8.03
C VAL A 280 15.19 0.89 -7.92
N MET A 281 14.54 0.82 -6.76
CA MET A 281 13.45 -0.12 -6.51
C MET A 281 12.08 0.54 -6.71
N ALA A 282 11.08 -0.23 -7.15
CA ALA A 282 9.71 0.26 -7.13
C ALA A 282 9.24 0.53 -5.69
N THR A 283 8.63 1.69 -5.44
CA THR A 283 8.13 2.11 -4.12
C THR A 283 7.37 0.99 -3.39
N PRO A 284 6.38 0.30 -4.02
CA PRO A 284 5.62 -0.72 -3.31
C PRO A 284 6.43 -1.97 -2.97
N ASN A 285 7.46 -2.30 -3.76
CA ASN A 285 8.30 -3.46 -3.50
C ASN A 285 9.21 -3.21 -2.30
N ALA A 286 9.74 -2.00 -2.17
CA ALA A 286 10.50 -1.59 -0.99
C ALA A 286 9.65 -1.70 0.28
N VAL A 287 8.44 -1.12 0.27
CA VAL A 287 7.50 -1.17 1.40
C VAL A 287 7.13 -2.62 1.74
N GLY A 288 6.78 -3.43 0.74
CA GLY A 288 6.40 -4.82 0.92
C GLY A 288 7.52 -5.69 1.52
N LYS A 289 8.76 -5.50 1.05
CA LYS A 289 9.93 -6.17 1.62
C LYS A 289 10.15 -5.78 3.07
N LEU A 290 10.13 -4.48 3.40
CA LEU A 290 10.30 -4.00 4.78
C LEU A 290 9.26 -4.63 5.72
N MET A 291 8.00 -4.62 5.30
CA MET A 291 6.89 -5.19 6.06
C MET A 291 7.02 -6.69 6.28
N LYS A 292 7.39 -7.45 5.25
CA LYS A 292 7.61 -8.89 5.37
C LYS A 292 8.73 -9.20 6.36
N HIS A 293 9.88 -8.53 6.22
CA HIS A 293 11.00 -8.72 7.14
C HIS A 293 10.62 -8.40 8.58
N TYR A 294 9.91 -7.30 8.81
CA TYR A 294 9.47 -6.93 10.15
C TYR A 294 8.48 -7.94 10.75
N ALA A 295 7.49 -8.39 9.96
CA ALA A 295 6.53 -9.41 10.38
C ALA A 295 7.21 -10.74 10.72
N ASP A 296 8.18 -11.18 9.90
CA ASP A 296 8.93 -12.42 10.11
C ASP A 296 9.82 -12.34 11.36
N GLN A 297 10.45 -11.20 11.62
CA GLN A 297 11.31 -11.01 12.81
C GLN A 297 10.53 -10.93 14.11
N GLU A 298 9.44 -10.17 14.12
CA GLU A 298 8.59 -10.02 15.31
C GLU A 298 7.62 -11.19 15.48
N ASN A 299 7.53 -12.08 14.48
CA ASN A 299 6.60 -13.21 14.42
C ASN A 299 5.14 -12.78 14.66
N ILE A 300 4.72 -11.76 13.91
CA ILE A 300 3.39 -11.14 14.02
C ILE A 300 2.67 -11.09 12.66
N ASN A 301 1.35 -11.10 12.71
CA ASN A 301 0.50 -10.82 11.56
C ASN A 301 0.33 -9.31 11.37
N ILE A 302 0.56 -8.82 10.17
CA ILE A 302 0.52 -7.38 9.84
C ILE A 302 -0.40 -7.12 8.65
N LEU A 303 -1.14 -6.02 8.74
CA LEU A 303 -1.81 -5.37 7.62
C LEU A 303 -1.17 -3.99 7.43
N GLY A 304 -0.61 -3.73 6.26
CA GLY A 304 -0.07 -2.41 5.93
C GLY A 304 -0.78 -1.83 4.74
N VAL A 305 -0.99 -0.52 4.76
CA VAL A 305 -1.64 0.17 3.65
C VAL A 305 -0.92 1.47 3.38
N ASP A 306 -0.53 1.67 2.12
CA ASP A 306 0.06 2.91 1.64
C ASP A 306 -0.92 3.57 0.65
N ILE A 307 -1.52 4.68 1.08
CA ILE A 307 -2.46 5.45 0.26
C ILE A 307 -1.78 6.69 -0.35
N GLY A 308 -1.54 6.60 -1.66
CA GLY A 308 -0.94 7.67 -2.45
C GLY A 308 -1.95 8.59 -3.14
N GLY A 309 -1.43 9.49 -3.98
CA GLY A 309 -2.26 10.39 -4.79
C GLY A 309 -3.02 9.68 -5.92
N ALA A 310 -2.47 8.58 -6.44
CA ALA A 310 -3.04 7.83 -7.56
C ALA A 310 -3.50 6.42 -7.17
N THR A 311 -2.73 5.71 -6.35
CA THR A 311 -2.93 4.30 -6.02
C THR A 311 -3.00 4.09 -4.51
N THR A 312 -3.59 2.97 -4.10
CA THR A 312 -3.52 2.46 -2.73
C THR A 312 -2.95 1.05 -2.77
N ASP A 313 -1.79 0.84 -2.17
CA ASP A 313 -1.17 -0.48 -2.02
C ASP A 313 -1.57 -1.08 -0.67
N VAL A 314 -2.01 -2.33 -0.68
CA VAL A 314 -2.35 -3.09 0.53
C VAL A 314 -1.44 -4.31 0.62
N PHE A 315 -0.80 -4.46 1.77
CA PHE A 315 0.12 -5.52 2.10
C PHE A 315 -0.43 -6.30 3.28
N SER A 316 -0.35 -7.62 3.22
CA SER A 316 -0.63 -8.46 4.39
C SER A 316 0.41 -9.55 4.56
N VAL A 317 0.74 -9.81 5.82
CA VAL A 317 1.54 -10.97 6.21
C VAL A 317 0.73 -11.72 7.26
N PHE A 318 0.24 -12.89 6.89
CA PHE A 318 -0.51 -13.76 7.80
C PHE A 318 0.14 -15.14 7.81
N SER A 319 0.53 -15.60 9.01
CA SER A 319 1.21 -16.90 9.19
C SER A 319 2.45 -17.04 8.28
N GLY A 320 3.22 -15.95 8.12
CA GLY A 320 4.40 -15.87 7.24
C GLY A 320 4.09 -15.78 5.73
N ILE A 321 2.82 -15.79 5.32
CA ILE A 321 2.43 -15.66 3.92
C ILE A 321 2.24 -14.19 3.58
N TYR A 322 3.13 -13.67 2.73
CA TYR A 322 3.08 -12.32 2.20
C TYR A 322 2.12 -12.24 0.99
N ASN A 323 1.22 -11.26 1.01
CA ASN A 323 0.39 -10.87 -0.12
C ASN A 323 0.46 -9.36 -0.32
N ARG A 324 0.42 -8.95 -1.59
CA ARG A 324 0.31 -7.55 -2.00
C ARG A 324 -0.78 -7.42 -3.04
N THR A 325 -1.49 -6.30 -2.98
CA THR A 325 -2.41 -5.89 -4.04
C THR A 325 -2.33 -4.39 -4.23
N VAL A 326 -2.38 -3.94 -5.49
CA VAL A 326 -2.54 -2.52 -5.80
C VAL A 326 -3.99 -2.23 -6.18
N SER A 327 -4.54 -1.16 -5.62
CA SER A 327 -5.77 -0.56 -6.11
C SER A 327 -5.44 0.70 -6.90
N ALA A 328 -5.19 0.47 -8.18
CA ALA A 328 -4.74 1.46 -9.16
C ALA A 328 -5.61 2.73 -9.26
N ASN A 329 -6.90 2.58 -9.00
CA ASN A 329 -7.90 3.64 -9.17
C ASN A 329 -8.32 4.25 -7.84
N LEU A 330 -7.69 3.90 -6.72
CA LEU A 330 -8.06 4.39 -5.40
C LEU A 330 -6.91 5.24 -4.86
N GLY A 331 -7.01 6.56 -4.99
CA GLY A 331 -6.00 7.50 -4.52
C GLY A 331 -6.59 8.84 -4.11
N MET A 332 -5.83 9.63 -3.37
CA MET A 332 -6.31 10.85 -2.70
C MET A 332 -6.16 12.14 -3.53
N SER A 333 -5.63 12.06 -4.75
CA SER A 333 -5.38 13.23 -5.61
C SER A 333 -5.82 12.95 -7.05
N TYR A 334 -4.95 12.40 -7.88
CA TYR A 334 -5.22 12.10 -9.29
C TYR A 334 -6.39 11.13 -9.48
N SER A 335 -6.56 10.17 -8.56
CA SER A 335 -7.61 9.14 -8.65
C SER A 335 -8.79 9.38 -7.69
N ILE A 336 -8.89 10.56 -7.07
CA ILE A 336 -9.92 10.82 -6.04
C ILE A 336 -11.35 10.71 -6.60
N CYS A 337 -11.55 11.06 -7.88
CA CYS A 337 -12.85 10.90 -8.53
C CYS A 337 -13.18 9.44 -8.87
N ASN A 338 -12.18 8.56 -8.99
CA ASN A 338 -12.43 7.13 -9.15
C ASN A 338 -12.93 6.55 -7.82
N VAL A 339 -12.37 6.97 -6.68
CA VAL A 339 -12.94 6.65 -5.35
C VAL A 339 -14.39 7.13 -5.27
N LEU A 340 -14.67 8.36 -5.67
CA LEU A 340 -16.04 8.89 -5.72
C LEU A 340 -16.97 8.06 -6.62
N LYS A 341 -16.48 7.58 -7.77
CA LYS A 341 -17.25 6.76 -8.70
C LYS A 341 -17.56 5.38 -8.11
N GLU A 342 -16.58 4.75 -7.46
CA GLU A 342 -16.71 3.39 -6.90
C GLU A 342 -17.48 3.37 -5.59
N ALA A 343 -17.19 4.30 -4.68
CA ALA A 343 -17.89 4.41 -3.39
C ALA A 343 -19.28 5.02 -3.55
N GLY A 344 -19.44 6.00 -4.44
CA GLY A 344 -20.64 6.84 -4.51
C GLY A 344 -20.62 7.97 -3.47
N SER A 345 -21.30 9.08 -3.79
CA SER A 345 -21.28 10.26 -2.92
C SER A 345 -21.99 10.03 -1.58
N GLU A 346 -23.01 9.16 -1.51
CA GLU A 346 -23.67 8.86 -0.24
C GLU A 346 -22.76 8.12 0.75
N ASN A 347 -21.94 7.16 0.26
CA ASN A 347 -21.02 6.42 1.12
C ASN A 347 -19.85 7.27 1.60
N ILE A 348 -19.49 8.32 0.88
CA ILE A 348 -18.52 9.31 1.37
C ILE A 348 -19.20 10.22 2.40
N ALA A 349 -20.37 10.78 2.07
CA ALA A 349 -21.08 11.72 2.94
C ALA A 349 -21.48 11.11 4.29
N ARG A 350 -21.68 9.78 4.38
CA ARG A 350 -22.07 9.11 5.63
C ARG A 350 -21.08 9.31 6.77
N TRP A 351 -19.81 9.59 6.46
CA TRP A 351 -18.75 9.81 7.45
C TRP A 351 -18.67 11.25 7.98
N LEU A 352 -19.44 12.18 7.42
CA LEU A 352 -19.35 13.58 7.77
C LEU A 352 -20.17 13.91 9.01
N PRO A 353 -19.59 14.49 10.08
CA PRO A 353 -20.28 14.82 11.32
C PRO A 353 -21.14 16.11 11.21
N PHE A 354 -21.64 16.40 10.02
CA PHE A 354 -22.50 17.53 9.68
C PHE A 354 -23.36 17.18 8.46
N GLU A 355 -24.39 17.99 8.19
CA GLU A 355 -25.20 17.86 6.99
C GLU A 355 -24.51 18.54 5.81
N ILE A 356 -24.52 17.89 4.66
CA ILE A 356 -23.99 18.43 3.40
C ILE A 356 -24.76 17.81 2.23
N ASP A 357 -24.96 18.59 1.17
CA ASP A 357 -25.47 18.04 -0.09
C ASP A 357 -24.39 17.14 -0.71
N PRO A 358 -24.68 15.85 -1.02
CA PRO A 358 -23.76 14.98 -1.76
C PRO A 358 -23.22 15.61 -3.06
N ALA A 359 -23.96 16.53 -3.69
CA ALA A 359 -23.49 17.29 -4.85
C ALA A 359 -22.31 18.21 -4.53
N GLU A 360 -22.29 18.82 -3.34
CA GLU A 360 -21.19 19.66 -2.89
C GLU A 360 -19.92 18.84 -2.65
N VAL A 361 -20.06 17.65 -2.04
CA VAL A 361 -18.96 16.69 -1.88
C VAL A 361 -18.35 16.36 -3.25
N ARG A 362 -19.19 16.07 -4.27
CA ARG A 362 -18.71 15.82 -5.63
C ARG A 362 -17.92 17.01 -6.21
N ASN A 363 -18.40 18.23 -6.02
CA ASN A 363 -17.74 19.42 -6.54
C ASN A 363 -16.38 19.65 -5.88
N ARG A 364 -16.27 19.50 -4.56
CA ARG A 364 -15.00 19.65 -3.84
C ARG A 364 -13.98 18.58 -4.26
N LEU A 365 -14.39 17.31 -4.38
CA LEU A 365 -13.50 16.24 -4.84
C LEU A 365 -13.04 16.41 -6.30
N ARG A 366 -13.91 16.90 -7.19
CA ARG A 366 -13.54 17.23 -8.58
C ARG A 366 -12.52 18.36 -8.64
N ASN A 367 -12.69 19.39 -7.81
CA ASN A 367 -11.73 20.49 -7.71
C ASN A 367 -10.36 20.01 -7.21
N LYS A 368 -10.33 19.07 -6.26
CA LYS A 368 -9.08 18.43 -5.81
C LYS A 368 -8.39 17.67 -6.94
N MET A 369 -9.12 16.90 -7.74
CA MET A 369 -8.55 16.14 -8.86
C MET A 369 -7.85 17.03 -9.89
N ILE A 370 -8.41 18.20 -10.22
CA ILE A 370 -7.80 19.14 -11.17
C ILE A 370 -6.62 19.95 -10.57
N ARG A 371 -6.47 19.94 -9.24
CA ARG A 371 -5.40 20.62 -8.50
C ARG A 371 -4.85 19.68 -7.42
N PRO A 372 -4.17 18.59 -7.83
CA PRO A 372 -3.86 17.46 -6.94
C PRO A 372 -2.95 17.83 -5.77
N THR A 373 -2.16 18.90 -5.89
CA THR A 373 -1.23 19.40 -4.87
C THR A 373 -1.86 20.34 -3.84
N THR A 374 -3.16 20.64 -3.93
CA THR A 374 -3.85 21.47 -2.93
C THR A 374 -3.98 20.74 -1.59
N ILE A 375 -4.00 21.48 -0.49
CA ILE A 375 -4.26 20.95 0.86
C ILE A 375 -5.56 21.54 1.43
N PRO A 376 -6.24 20.85 2.36
CA PRO A 376 -7.41 21.39 3.05
C PRO A 376 -7.11 22.74 3.72
N GLN A 377 -7.93 23.75 3.44
CA GLN A 377 -7.81 25.09 4.04
C GLN A 377 -8.77 25.29 5.22
N SER A 378 -9.81 24.46 5.30
CA SER A 378 -10.79 24.46 6.40
C SER A 378 -10.87 23.09 7.06
N TYR A 379 -11.40 23.05 8.28
CA TYR A 379 -11.63 21.79 8.98
C TYR A 379 -12.70 20.92 8.29
N GLU A 380 -13.68 21.54 7.63
CA GLU A 380 -14.67 20.83 6.83
C GLU A 380 -14.04 20.16 5.60
N ASP A 381 -13.16 20.86 4.88
CA ASP A 381 -12.41 20.28 3.76
C ASP A 381 -11.59 19.08 4.23
N LEU A 382 -10.95 19.20 5.39
CA LEU A 382 -10.16 18.12 5.97
C LEU A 382 -11.05 16.90 6.30
N LEU A 383 -12.24 17.13 6.86
CA LEU A 383 -13.18 16.04 7.15
C LEU A 383 -13.72 15.37 5.88
N ILE A 384 -13.88 16.12 4.78
CA ILE A 384 -14.25 15.56 3.48
C ILE A 384 -13.11 14.71 2.91
N GLU A 385 -11.86 15.16 3.01
CA GLU A 385 -10.70 14.34 2.60
C GLU A 385 -10.56 13.09 3.49
N HIS A 386 -10.81 13.18 4.79
CA HIS A 386 -10.85 12.00 5.65
C HIS A 386 -12.02 11.06 5.31
N ALA A 387 -13.17 11.58 4.90
CA ALA A 387 -14.33 10.77 4.52
C ALA A 387 -14.06 9.96 3.24
N VAL A 388 -13.47 10.57 2.22
CA VAL A 388 -13.11 9.84 0.98
C VAL A 388 -11.93 8.90 1.22
N SER A 389 -10.99 9.25 2.12
CA SER A 389 -9.91 8.34 2.52
C SER A 389 -10.45 7.05 3.15
N ARG A 390 -11.42 7.12 4.07
CA ARG A 390 -12.06 5.93 4.65
C ARG A 390 -12.62 4.99 3.57
N GLU A 391 -13.29 5.54 2.57
CA GLU A 391 -13.83 4.73 1.47
C GLU A 391 -12.75 4.18 0.54
N ALA A 392 -11.71 4.96 0.22
CA ALA A 392 -10.58 4.48 -0.57
C ALA A 392 -9.87 3.31 0.13
N LEU A 393 -9.59 3.46 1.42
CA LEU A 393 -8.94 2.43 2.24
C LEU A 393 -9.83 1.18 2.38
N ARG A 394 -11.15 1.35 2.61
CA ARG A 394 -12.10 0.24 2.71
C ARG A 394 -12.20 -0.54 1.39
N LEU A 395 -12.37 0.16 0.26
CA LEU A 395 -12.47 -0.47 -1.06
C LEU A 395 -11.17 -1.20 -1.41
N ALA A 396 -10.01 -0.58 -1.17
CA ALA A 396 -8.71 -1.21 -1.40
C ALA A 396 -8.52 -2.46 -0.53
N PHE A 397 -8.97 -2.41 0.73
CA PHE A 397 -8.90 -3.55 1.64
C PHE A 397 -9.84 -4.69 1.24
N GLU A 398 -11.08 -4.39 0.82
CA GLU A 398 -11.99 -5.43 0.31
C GLU A 398 -11.46 -6.09 -0.97
N HIS A 399 -10.87 -5.30 -1.87
CA HIS A 399 -10.17 -5.83 -3.03
C HIS A 399 -8.98 -6.72 -2.61
N HIS A 400 -8.20 -6.31 -1.61
CA HIS A 400 -7.12 -7.13 -1.08
C HIS A 400 -7.62 -8.49 -0.56
N LYS A 401 -8.69 -8.49 0.24
CA LYS A 401 -9.29 -9.74 0.78
C LYS A 401 -9.85 -10.65 -0.31
N SER A 402 -10.28 -10.11 -1.46
CA SER A 402 -10.78 -10.91 -2.57
C SER A 402 -9.65 -11.62 -3.34
N LEU A 403 -8.44 -11.07 -3.33
CA LEU A 403 -7.26 -11.62 -4.02
C LEU A 403 -6.39 -12.49 -3.10
N ALA A 404 -6.23 -12.11 -1.83
CA ALA A 404 -5.48 -12.87 -0.83
C ALA A 404 -6.32 -14.07 -0.33
N ARG A 405 -6.41 -15.12 -1.14
CA ARG A 405 -7.21 -16.33 -0.88
C ARG A 405 -6.38 -17.61 -1.01
N GLY A 406 -6.77 -18.64 -0.27
CA GLY A 406 -6.25 -19.99 -0.47
C GLY A 406 -6.78 -20.65 -1.75
N LEU A 407 -6.12 -21.71 -2.21
CA LEU A 407 -6.51 -22.48 -3.39
C LEU A 407 -7.92 -23.08 -3.24
N THR A 408 -8.76 -22.87 -4.26
CA THR A 408 -10.08 -23.52 -4.38
C THR A 408 -9.89 -24.99 -4.80
N GLY A 409 -10.50 -25.94 -4.09
CA GLY A 409 -10.57 -27.35 -4.52
C GLY A 409 -9.60 -28.33 -3.83
N MET A 410 -8.80 -27.91 -2.84
CA MET A 410 -8.16 -28.88 -1.96
C MET A 410 -9.24 -29.56 -1.10
N GLN A 411 -9.44 -30.87 -1.30
CA GLN A 411 -10.03 -31.75 -0.29
C GLN A 411 -9.13 -31.74 0.94
N GLN A 412 -9.23 -30.69 1.76
CA GLN A 412 -8.82 -30.80 3.15
C GLN A 412 -9.86 -31.69 3.82
N GLN A 413 -9.43 -32.80 4.42
CA GLN A 413 -10.27 -33.55 5.37
C GLN A 413 -10.77 -32.55 6.41
N ARG A 414 -12.03 -32.13 6.32
CA ARG A 414 -12.61 -31.11 7.21
C ARG A 414 -14.00 -31.54 7.64
N ASP A 415 -14.28 -31.22 8.90
CA ASP A 415 -15.51 -31.51 9.61
C ASP A 415 -16.75 -31.00 8.87
N ILE A 416 -17.83 -31.78 8.96
CA ILE A 416 -19.13 -31.56 8.28
C ILE A 416 -19.68 -30.14 8.53
N GLY A 417 -19.30 -29.49 9.63
CA GLY A 417 -19.70 -28.12 9.97
C GLY A 417 -19.07 -26.99 9.15
N GLN A 418 -17.91 -27.22 8.48
CA GLN A 418 -17.23 -26.17 7.69
C GLN A 418 -17.70 -26.08 6.22
N ILE A 419 -18.47 -27.06 5.76
CA ILE A 419 -18.94 -27.15 4.36
C ILE A 419 -20.04 -26.11 4.07
N PHE A 420 -20.84 -25.74 5.07
CA PHE A 420 -22.03 -24.90 4.87
C PHE A 420 -21.76 -23.39 4.78
N ASN A 421 -20.53 -22.93 4.98
CA ASN A 421 -20.18 -21.50 4.99
C ASN A 421 -19.42 -20.99 3.73
N GLN A 422 -19.32 -21.75 2.65
CA GLN A 422 -18.49 -21.35 1.49
C GLN A 422 -19.31 -20.92 0.26
N ALA A 423 -19.09 -19.65 -0.14
CA ALA A 423 -19.25 -19.20 -1.52
C ALA A 423 -18.15 -19.81 -2.40
N ALA A 424 -18.40 -19.93 -3.70
CA ALA A 424 -17.64 -20.69 -4.71
C ALA A 424 -16.16 -20.29 -4.95
N SER A 425 -15.57 -19.45 -4.10
CA SER A 425 -14.22 -18.93 -4.20
C SER A 425 -13.57 -18.99 -2.81
N GLY A 426 -12.38 -19.59 -2.68
CA GLY A 426 -11.77 -19.97 -1.39
C GLY A 426 -11.74 -18.88 -0.29
N GLN A 427 -11.56 -19.30 0.97
CA GLN A 427 -11.50 -18.37 2.10
C GLN A 427 -10.30 -17.42 1.99
N THR A 428 -10.50 -16.16 2.41
CA THR A 428 -9.42 -15.17 2.48
C THR A 428 -8.37 -15.58 3.52
N LEU A 429 -7.10 -15.32 3.23
CA LEU A 429 -5.98 -15.51 4.14
C LEU A 429 -5.94 -14.42 5.24
N VAL A 430 -6.70 -13.33 5.05
CA VAL A 430 -6.76 -12.19 5.98
C VAL A 430 -7.72 -12.50 7.12
N ASN A 431 -7.17 -12.93 8.26
CA ASN A 431 -7.93 -13.20 9.49
C ASN A 431 -7.77 -12.04 10.49
N MET A 432 -8.75 -11.13 10.54
CA MET A 432 -8.67 -9.92 11.36
C MET A 432 -8.58 -10.21 12.86
N MET A 433 -9.19 -11.28 13.37
CA MET A 433 -9.08 -11.67 14.77
C MET A 433 -7.65 -12.09 15.17
N ALA A 434 -6.84 -12.54 14.20
CA ALA A 434 -5.45 -12.92 14.41
C ALA A 434 -4.48 -11.76 14.09
N LEU A 435 -4.97 -10.58 13.70
CA LEU A 435 -4.15 -9.45 13.28
C LEU A 435 -3.52 -8.77 14.48
N ASN A 436 -2.20 -8.69 14.52
CA ASN A 436 -1.49 -8.03 15.60
C ASN A 436 -1.36 -6.53 15.38
N MET A 437 -1.07 -6.10 14.15
CA MET A 437 -0.71 -4.71 13.86
C MET A 437 -1.25 -4.21 12.52
N ILE A 438 -1.76 -2.98 12.52
CA ILE A 438 -2.04 -2.20 11.32
C ILE A 438 -0.98 -1.11 11.18
N ILE A 439 -0.39 -0.98 10.00
CA ILE A 439 0.56 0.08 9.65
C ILE A 439 -0.06 0.95 8.54
N GLY A 440 -0.50 2.16 8.90
CA GLY A 440 -1.01 3.14 7.96
C GLY A 440 0.10 4.05 7.42
N SER A 441 0.30 4.06 6.11
CA SER A 441 1.21 4.96 5.40
C SER A 441 0.48 5.78 4.34
N GLY A 442 1.18 6.69 3.70
CA GLY A 442 0.61 7.63 2.73
C GLY A 442 0.28 8.99 3.32
N GLY A 443 0.17 10.01 2.46
CA GLY A 443 0.12 11.41 2.89
C GLY A 443 -1.04 11.74 3.84
N VAL A 444 -2.24 11.20 3.58
CA VAL A 444 -3.43 11.47 4.40
C VAL A 444 -3.35 10.84 5.81
N LEU A 445 -2.66 9.71 5.96
CA LEU A 445 -2.46 9.06 7.26
C LEU A 445 -1.24 9.61 8.00
N SER A 446 -0.15 9.86 7.28
CA SER A 446 1.14 10.32 7.84
C SER A 446 1.11 11.79 8.23
N HIS A 447 0.34 12.64 7.55
CA HIS A 447 0.25 14.09 7.80
C HIS A 447 -1.10 14.54 8.35
N ALA A 448 -1.93 13.61 8.84
CA ALA A 448 -3.11 13.98 9.59
C ALA A 448 -2.70 14.90 10.77
N PRO A 449 -3.36 16.04 10.99
CA PRO A 449 -2.98 17.00 12.03
C PRO A 449 -2.86 16.40 13.44
N ARG A 450 -3.61 15.34 13.73
CA ARG A 450 -3.49 14.55 14.96
C ARG A 450 -3.53 13.06 14.63
N ARG A 451 -2.68 12.27 15.30
CA ARG A 451 -2.63 10.79 15.13
C ARG A 451 -3.97 10.10 15.43
N ALA A 452 -4.78 10.71 16.28
CA ALA A 452 -6.17 10.31 16.51
C ALA A 452 -7.04 10.27 15.24
N GLN A 453 -6.81 11.17 14.28
CA GLN A 453 -7.54 11.17 13.00
C GLN A 453 -7.11 9.98 12.13
N SER A 454 -5.82 9.67 12.07
CA SER A 454 -5.30 8.49 11.36
C SER A 454 -5.83 7.20 11.98
N ALA A 455 -5.79 7.08 13.31
CA ALA A 455 -6.35 5.94 14.03
C ALA A 455 -7.84 5.73 13.70
N LEU A 456 -8.65 6.80 13.76
CA LEU A 456 -10.07 6.73 13.45
C LEU A 456 -10.33 6.33 11.98
N MET A 457 -9.59 6.88 11.02
CA MET A 457 -9.72 6.49 9.61
C MET A 457 -9.40 5.00 9.39
N MET A 458 -8.33 4.48 10.00
CA MET A 458 -7.96 3.07 9.90
C MET A 458 -9.00 2.15 10.58
N MET A 459 -9.52 2.54 11.75
CA MET A 459 -10.57 1.79 12.44
C MET A 459 -11.85 1.71 11.59
N ASP A 460 -12.23 2.81 10.97
CA ASP A 460 -13.44 2.89 10.14
C ASP A 460 -13.30 2.08 8.84
N ALA A 461 -12.10 2.08 8.24
CA ALA A 461 -11.82 1.38 6.99
C ALA A 461 -11.62 -0.12 7.15
N TYR A 462 -10.82 -0.55 8.14
CA TYR A 462 -10.38 -1.95 8.28
C TYR A 462 -11.15 -2.71 9.33
N GLN A 463 -11.81 -2.02 10.26
CA GLN A 463 -12.61 -2.61 11.33
C GLN A 463 -11.84 -3.72 12.09
N PRO A 464 -10.73 -3.38 12.79
CA PRO A 464 -9.94 -4.36 13.53
C PRO A 464 -10.81 -5.17 14.50
N GLU A 465 -10.40 -6.42 14.75
CA GLU A 465 -11.13 -7.40 15.57
C GLU A 465 -10.25 -7.89 16.71
N GLY A 466 -10.82 -8.05 17.91
CA GLY A 466 -10.05 -8.49 19.07
C GLY A 466 -9.15 -7.39 19.60
N VAL A 467 -7.83 -7.63 19.62
CA VAL A 467 -6.83 -6.66 20.07
C VAL A 467 -5.83 -6.44 18.95
N THR A 468 -5.76 -5.21 18.43
CA THR A 468 -4.87 -4.86 17.32
C THR A 468 -4.17 -3.54 17.59
N ASP A 469 -2.85 -3.51 17.41
CA ASP A 469 -2.07 -2.29 17.47
C ASP A 469 -2.27 -1.43 16.24
N LEU A 470 -2.62 -0.16 16.42
CA LEU A 470 -2.70 0.82 15.36
C LEU A 470 -1.40 1.63 15.33
N THR A 471 -0.74 1.62 14.19
CA THR A 471 0.48 2.38 13.95
C THR A 471 0.40 3.13 12.63
N VAL A 472 1.19 4.19 12.51
CA VAL A 472 1.33 4.94 11.27
C VAL A 472 2.78 5.25 10.97
N ASP A 473 3.10 5.32 9.69
CA ASP A 473 4.34 5.94 9.23
C ASP A 473 4.35 7.42 9.65
N SER A 474 5.42 7.84 10.33
CA SER A 474 5.53 9.18 10.89
C SER A 474 5.51 10.26 9.81
N ILE A 475 6.23 10.03 8.71
CA ILE A 475 6.50 11.03 7.67
C ILE A 475 6.55 10.45 6.25
N PHE A 476 5.97 9.26 6.05
CA PHE A 476 5.97 8.55 4.77
C PHE A 476 7.39 8.14 4.33
N MET A 477 8.13 7.47 5.23
CA MET A 477 9.51 7.01 5.02
C MET A 477 9.66 5.50 4.74
N MET A 478 8.59 4.71 4.84
CA MET A 478 8.65 3.27 4.57
C MET A 478 9.29 2.90 3.22
N PRO A 479 9.04 3.62 2.10
CA PRO A 479 9.73 3.32 0.84
C PRO A 479 11.25 3.45 0.94
N HIS A 480 11.73 4.53 1.55
CA HIS A 480 13.16 4.80 1.76
C HIS A 480 13.83 3.71 2.58
N LEU A 481 13.17 3.30 3.68
CA LEU A 481 13.66 2.26 4.56
C LEU A 481 13.61 0.87 3.91
N GLY A 482 12.65 0.64 3.02
CA GLY A 482 12.53 -0.62 2.29
C GLY A 482 13.66 -0.87 1.31
N VAL A 483 14.05 0.13 0.51
CA VAL A 483 15.24 -0.01 -0.36
C VAL A 483 16.51 -0.09 0.47
N LEU A 484 16.59 0.66 1.58
CA LEU A 484 17.74 0.57 2.47
C LEU A 484 17.86 -0.81 3.13
N ALA A 485 16.74 -1.44 3.51
CA ALA A 485 16.72 -2.73 4.20
C ALA A 485 17.32 -3.87 3.37
N GLU A 486 17.26 -3.80 2.03
CA GLU A 486 17.85 -4.80 1.12
C GLU A 486 19.39 -4.83 1.21
N HIS A 487 20.00 -3.67 1.42
CA HIS A 487 21.46 -3.51 1.38
C HIS A 487 22.07 -3.28 2.77
N PHE A 488 21.29 -2.68 3.68
CA PHE A 488 21.75 -2.32 5.01
C PHE A 488 20.61 -2.36 6.05
N TYR A 489 20.18 -3.59 6.35
CA TYR A 489 19.05 -3.89 7.22
C TYR A 489 19.11 -3.23 8.62
N ASP A 490 20.25 -3.27 9.30
CA ASP A 490 20.36 -2.76 10.68
C ASP A 490 20.02 -1.26 10.77
N ALA A 491 20.53 -0.46 9.82
CA ALA A 491 20.21 0.97 9.75
C ALA A 491 18.73 1.22 9.42
N ALA A 492 18.17 0.45 8.47
CA ALA A 492 16.76 0.57 8.13
C ALA A 492 15.86 0.21 9.32
N ARG A 493 16.18 -0.87 10.04
CA ARG A 493 15.44 -1.34 11.22
C ARG A 493 15.47 -0.32 12.34
N GLU A 494 16.66 0.19 12.71
CA GLU A 494 16.77 1.15 13.82
C GLU A 494 15.94 2.41 13.55
N VAL A 495 16.00 2.94 12.32
CA VAL A 495 15.18 4.11 11.93
C VAL A 495 13.70 3.73 11.85
N PHE A 496 13.36 2.52 11.38
CA PHE A 496 11.99 2.04 11.31
C PHE A 496 11.32 1.99 12.69
N GLU A 497 11.98 1.38 13.68
CA GLU A 497 11.44 1.22 15.02
C GLU A 497 11.43 2.53 15.81
N ARG A 498 12.42 3.41 15.60
CA ARG A 498 12.65 4.56 16.48
C ARG A 498 12.18 5.90 15.92
N ASP A 499 12.06 6.01 14.60
CA ASP A 499 11.71 7.26 13.90
C ASP A 499 10.52 7.10 12.93
N CYS A 500 10.32 5.92 12.32
CA CYS A 500 9.24 5.68 11.36
C CYS A 500 7.91 5.32 12.03
N ILE A 501 7.85 4.21 12.77
CA ILE A 501 6.59 3.69 13.30
C ILE A 501 6.15 4.55 14.49
N VAL A 502 5.06 5.29 14.32
CA VAL A 502 4.35 5.95 15.42
C VAL A 502 3.23 5.06 15.87
N ARG A 503 3.32 4.57 17.11
CA ARG A 503 2.22 3.85 17.76
C ARG A 503 1.10 4.84 18.10
N CYS A 504 -0.06 4.68 17.48
CA CYS A 504 -1.28 5.38 17.89
C CYS A 504 -1.76 4.77 19.21
N GLY A 505 -1.81 3.44 19.26
CA GLY A 505 -2.14 2.67 20.45
C GLY A 505 -2.94 1.40 20.12
N PRO A 506 -3.16 0.54 21.12
CA PRO A 506 -3.89 -0.70 20.99
C PRO A 506 -5.38 -0.43 20.89
N CYS A 507 -6.05 -1.11 19.95
CA CYS A 507 -7.48 -1.07 19.74
C CYS A 507 -8.10 -2.40 20.19
N ILE A 508 -8.91 -2.34 21.26
CA ILE A 508 -9.75 -3.43 21.73
C ILE A 508 -11.11 -3.30 21.03
N ALA A 509 -11.42 -4.23 20.13
CA ALA A 509 -12.62 -4.22 19.31
C ALA A 509 -13.36 -5.56 19.41
N PRO A 510 -14.31 -5.70 20.35
CA PRO A 510 -15.10 -6.93 20.49
C PRO A 510 -15.95 -7.21 19.24
N VAL A 511 -15.88 -8.44 18.75
CA VAL A 511 -16.66 -8.92 17.59
C VAL A 511 -18.02 -9.40 18.04
N GLY A 512 -19.06 -8.75 17.53
CA GLY A 512 -20.46 -9.06 17.83
C GLY A 512 -21.39 -7.91 17.47
N THR A 513 -22.68 -8.13 17.68
CA THR A 513 -23.74 -7.14 17.47
C THR A 513 -24.59 -7.00 18.73
N GLY A 514 -25.12 -5.79 18.96
CA GLY A 514 -25.97 -5.46 20.10
C GLY A 514 -26.82 -4.22 19.81
N LYS A 515 -27.59 -3.76 20.79
CA LYS A 515 -28.25 -2.45 20.74
C LYS A 515 -27.38 -1.42 21.44
N ASP A 516 -27.47 -0.16 21.00
CA ASP A 516 -26.76 0.94 21.66
C ASP A 516 -27.06 0.94 23.17
N GLY A 517 -26.02 0.97 24.00
CA GLY A 517 -26.14 0.95 25.46
C GLY A 517 -26.10 -0.44 26.11
N ASP A 518 -26.20 -1.53 25.34
CA ASP A 518 -26.08 -2.89 25.88
C ASP A 518 -24.66 -3.14 26.46
N PRO A 519 -24.49 -3.99 27.48
CA PRO A 519 -23.15 -4.36 27.95
C PRO A 519 -22.30 -4.99 26.83
N CYS A 520 -21.11 -4.45 26.57
CA CYS A 520 -20.22 -4.96 25.52
C CYS A 520 -18.91 -5.52 26.08
N VAL A 521 -18.10 -4.71 26.76
CA VAL A 521 -16.80 -5.14 27.30
C VAL A 521 -16.42 -4.40 28.57
N THR A 522 -15.77 -5.10 29.49
CA THR A 522 -15.13 -4.51 30.67
C THR A 522 -13.63 -4.78 30.62
N VAL A 523 -12.81 -3.74 30.78
CA VAL A 523 -11.35 -3.84 30.79
C VAL A 523 -10.84 -3.52 32.19
N LYS A 524 -10.05 -4.42 32.76
CA LYS A 524 -9.50 -4.31 34.13
C LYS A 524 -7.99 -4.51 34.10
N GLY A 525 -7.20 -3.67 34.77
CA GLY A 525 -5.75 -3.85 34.86
C GLY A 525 -5.02 -2.57 35.25
N GLY A 526 -4.04 -2.67 36.16
CA GLY A 526 -3.40 -1.49 36.75
C GLY A 526 -4.44 -0.56 37.40
N SER A 527 -4.51 0.70 36.94
CA SER A 527 -5.53 1.68 37.36
C SER A 527 -6.82 1.66 36.53
N ILE A 528 -6.90 0.77 35.53
CA ILE A 528 -8.04 0.67 34.61
C ILE A 528 -9.10 -0.26 35.21
N ASN A 529 -10.33 0.23 35.31
CA ASN A 529 -11.53 -0.56 35.59
C ASN A 529 -12.72 0.11 34.90
N THR A 530 -12.85 -0.13 33.60
CA THR A 530 -13.78 0.60 32.73
C THR A 530 -14.69 -0.39 32.01
N SER A 531 -16.01 -0.19 32.13
CA SER A 531 -17.01 -0.87 31.31
C SER A 531 -17.46 0.06 30.20
N VAL A 532 -17.47 -0.44 28.96
CA VAL A 532 -17.88 0.32 27.78
C VAL A 532 -19.10 -0.37 27.15
N PRO A 533 -20.26 0.31 27.06
CA PRO A 533 -21.46 -0.26 26.45
C PRO A 533 -21.34 -0.26 24.92
N PHE A 534 -22.13 -1.09 24.26
CA PHE A 534 -22.16 -1.22 22.80
C PHE A 534 -22.55 0.11 22.13
N GLY A 535 -21.87 0.43 21.02
CA GLY A 535 -22.11 1.63 20.22
C GLY A 535 -21.19 2.82 20.55
N GLU A 536 -20.22 2.65 21.45
CA GLU A 536 -19.33 3.72 21.91
C GLU A 536 -17.86 3.51 21.53
N ILE A 537 -17.09 4.61 21.56
CA ILE A 537 -15.64 4.59 21.58
C ILE A 537 -15.18 5.21 22.89
N LYS A 538 -14.24 4.55 23.57
CA LYS A 538 -13.58 5.09 24.77
C LYS A 538 -12.08 5.10 24.57
N ILE A 539 -11.45 6.24 24.88
CA ILE A 539 -9.99 6.38 24.91
C ILE A 539 -9.55 6.47 26.37
N LEU A 540 -8.59 5.64 26.75
CA LEU A 540 -7.99 5.63 28.08
C LEU A 540 -6.53 6.11 27.97
N PRO A 541 -6.08 7.01 28.87
CA PRO A 541 -4.68 7.45 28.87
C PRO A 541 -3.72 6.27 29.09
N LEU A 542 -2.80 6.09 28.15
CA LEU A 542 -1.68 5.15 28.24
C LEU A 542 -0.62 5.64 27.24
N ALA A 543 0.48 6.21 27.72
CA ALA A 543 1.46 6.87 26.87
C ALA A 543 2.39 5.87 26.16
N THR A 544 3.09 6.32 25.12
CA THR A 544 4.13 5.51 24.45
C THR A 544 5.19 5.06 25.46
N GLY A 545 5.56 3.78 25.42
CA GLY A 545 6.49 3.17 26.38
C GLY A 545 5.89 2.82 27.75
N GLU A 546 4.63 3.18 28.02
CA GLU A 546 3.89 2.68 29.18
C GLU A 546 3.24 1.34 28.86
N TYR A 547 3.38 0.39 29.77
CA TYR A 547 2.81 -0.96 29.64
C TYR A 547 1.78 -1.22 30.74
N VAL A 548 0.71 -1.92 30.38
CA VAL A 548 -0.32 -2.38 31.33
C VAL A 548 -0.74 -3.81 31.00
N ASP A 549 -0.81 -4.66 32.02
CA ASP A 549 -1.44 -5.98 31.93
C ASP A 549 -2.94 -5.81 32.19
N VAL A 550 -3.78 -6.25 31.24
CA VAL A 550 -5.24 -6.13 31.33
C VAL A 550 -5.95 -7.48 31.17
N GLU A 551 -7.06 -7.63 31.87
CA GLU A 551 -8.10 -8.62 31.64
C GLU A 551 -9.26 -7.94 30.88
N ILE A 552 -9.57 -8.46 29.70
CA ILE A 552 -10.62 -7.99 28.80
C ILE A 552 -11.79 -8.97 28.91
N GLU A 553 -12.90 -8.53 29.49
CA GLU A 553 -14.10 -9.32 29.75
C GLU A 553 -15.23 -8.93 28.79
N PRO A 554 -15.42 -9.62 27.66
CA PRO A 554 -16.56 -9.36 26.78
C PRO A 554 -17.87 -9.89 27.40
N ALA A 555 -18.99 -9.25 27.07
CA ALA A 555 -20.31 -9.82 27.33
C ALA A 555 -20.53 -11.09 26.49
N LYS A 556 -21.49 -11.94 26.89
CA LYS A 556 -21.69 -13.29 26.33
C LYS A 556 -21.80 -13.36 24.79
N GLY A 557 -22.30 -12.31 24.15
CA GLY A 557 -22.48 -12.24 22.70
C GLY A 557 -21.23 -11.82 21.90
N PHE A 558 -20.18 -11.36 22.59
CA PHE A 558 -19.01 -10.74 21.98
C PHE A 558 -17.76 -11.59 22.16
N ASP A 559 -16.85 -11.52 21.17
CA ASP A 559 -15.56 -12.21 21.17
C ASP A 559 -14.42 -11.19 21.07
N VAL A 560 -13.37 -11.37 21.85
CA VAL A 560 -12.14 -10.55 21.82
C VAL A 560 -10.90 -11.33 21.41
N GLY A 561 -11.07 -12.57 20.93
CA GLY A 561 -9.99 -13.47 20.49
C GLY A 561 -9.87 -14.76 21.31
N ALA A 562 -10.63 -14.90 22.40
CA ALA A 562 -10.65 -16.09 23.27
C ALA A 562 -11.94 -16.92 23.12
N GLY A 563 -12.81 -16.57 22.16
CA GLY A 563 -14.14 -17.12 22.01
C GLY A 563 -15.20 -16.27 22.72
N LYS A 564 -16.46 -16.43 22.29
CA LYS A 564 -17.58 -15.61 22.77
C LYS A 564 -17.76 -15.68 24.29
N GLY A 565 -17.79 -14.52 24.93
CA GLY A 565 -17.96 -14.37 26.38
C GLY A 565 -16.76 -14.82 27.23
N ASN A 566 -15.68 -15.29 26.60
CA ASN A 566 -14.47 -15.69 27.31
C ASN A 566 -13.54 -14.49 27.45
N LYS A 567 -12.89 -14.42 28.61
CA LYS A 567 -11.95 -13.35 28.92
C LYS A 567 -10.63 -13.55 28.18
N LEU A 568 -9.97 -12.46 27.83
CA LEU A 568 -8.61 -12.43 27.28
C LEU A 568 -7.68 -11.64 28.21
N SER A 569 -6.54 -12.21 28.55
CA SER A 569 -5.45 -11.47 29.21
C SER A 569 -4.45 -11.00 28.16
N ALA A 570 -4.07 -9.72 28.20
CA ALA A 570 -3.12 -9.14 27.26
C ALA A 570 -2.22 -8.11 27.96
N LYS A 571 -0.96 -8.07 27.56
CA LYS A 571 -0.04 -6.98 27.92
C LYS A 571 -0.05 -5.96 26.80
N LEU A 572 -0.47 -4.74 27.10
CA LEU A 572 -0.66 -3.68 26.13
C LEU A 572 0.35 -2.56 26.35
N GLU A 573 0.90 -2.03 25.26
CA GLU A 573 1.70 -0.81 25.25
C GLU A 573 0.84 0.38 24.82
N GLY A 574 0.99 1.53 25.45
CA GLY A 574 0.32 2.76 25.06
C GLY A 574 0.79 3.35 23.73
N GLY A 575 0.27 4.53 23.41
CA GLY A 575 0.63 5.23 22.19
C GLY A 575 0.27 6.70 22.23
N THR A 576 0.49 7.39 21.12
CA THR A 576 0.22 8.82 20.99
C THR A 576 -1.27 9.20 21.13
N VAL A 577 -2.17 8.23 20.98
CA VAL A 577 -3.61 8.38 21.21
C VAL A 577 -4.03 7.77 22.57
N GLY A 578 -3.41 6.66 22.97
CA GLY A 578 -3.75 5.91 24.18
C GLY A 578 -4.35 4.55 23.89
N LEU A 579 -4.95 3.93 24.90
CA LEU A 579 -5.69 2.67 24.75
C LEU A 579 -7.09 2.94 24.21
N ILE A 580 -7.42 2.35 23.07
CA ILE A 580 -8.68 2.54 22.34
C ILE A 580 -9.60 1.36 22.61
N ILE A 581 -10.84 1.61 23.03
CA ILE A 581 -11.90 0.60 23.15
C ILE A 581 -13.00 0.96 22.15
N ASP A 582 -13.18 0.14 21.12
CA ASP A 582 -14.17 0.33 20.05
C ASP A 582 -15.28 -0.72 20.15
N THR A 583 -16.45 -0.30 20.62
CA THR A 583 -17.61 -1.18 20.83
C THR A 583 -18.71 -0.95 19.80
N ARG A 584 -18.39 -0.32 18.66
CA ARG A 584 -19.37 0.00 17.59
C ARG A 584 -19.86 -1.24 16.83
N GLY A 585 -19.39 -2.42 17.19
CA GLY A 585 -19.75 -3.71 16.61
C GLY A 585 -18.90 -4.10 15.40
N ARG A 586 -18.99 -5.38 15.04
CA ARG A 586 -18.33 -5.96 13.85
C ARG A 586 -19.31 -6.94 13.16
N PRO A 587 -19.68 -6.71 11.89
CA PRO A 587 -19.29 -5.58 11.05
C PRO A 587 -19.93 -4.27 11.53
N PHE A 588 -19.16 -3.18 11.49
CA PHE A 588 -19.62 -1.81 11.70
C PHE A 588 -20.13 -1.22 10.39
N ASN A 589 -21.30 -0.60 10.43
CA ASN A 589 -21.83 0.17 9.31
C ASN A 589 -22.70 1.32 9.85
N ILE A 590 -22.52 2.51 9.28
CA ILE A 590 -23.34 3.68 9.57
C ILE A 590 -23.96 4.20 8.28
N ALA A 591 -25.26 3.96 8.08
CA ALA A 591 -25.95 4.43 6.88
C ALA A 591 -26.09 5.96 6.88
N LEU A 592 -26.10 6.58 5.70
CA LEU A 592 -26.26 8.05 5.56
C LEU A 592 -27.53 8.56 6.24
N ASN A 593 -28.64 7.81 6.11
CA ASN A 593 -29.95 8.17 6.67
C ASN A 593 -30.17 7.59 8.08
N ALA A 594 -29.13 7.09 8.74
CA ALA A 594 -29.28 6.53 10.08
C ALA A 594 -29.71 7.63 11.07
N PRO A 595 -30.73 7.38 11.92
CA PRO A 595 -31.11 8.32 12.97
C PRO A 595 -29.90 8.67 13.85
N ASN A 596 -29.76 9.94 14.19
CA ASN A 596 -28.67 10.45 15.04
C ASN A 596 -27.24 10.20 14.50
N ARG A 597 -27.07 9.90 13.20
CA ARG A 597 -25.75 9.68 12.56
C ARG A 597 -24.75 10.78 12.92
N ILE A 598 -25.13 12.03 12.73
CA ILE A 598 -24.27 13.20 13.01
C ILE A 598 -23.89 13.23 14.49
N GLN A 599 -24.84 13.00 15.39
CA GLN A 599 -24.58 12.99 16.83
C GLN A 599 -23.58 11.88 17.20
N LYS A 600 -23.72 10.68 16.62
CA LYS A 600 -22.75 9.58 16.82
C LYS A 600 -21.37 9.92 16.28
N LEU A 601 -21.27 10.49 15.08
CA LEU A 601 -19.98 10.86 14.51
C LEU A 601 -19.30 11.96 15.33
N ARG A 602 -20.07 12.93 15.84
CA ARG A 602 -19.57 13.96 16.76
C ARG A 602 -19.08 13.34 18.08
N SER A 603 -19.82 12.40 18.67
CA SER A 603 -19.37 11.74 19.90
C SER A 603 -18.10 10.91 19.71
N TYR A 604 -17.91 10.31 18.52
CA TYR A 604 -16.64 9.64 18.19
C TYR A 604 -15.48 10.64 18.09
N LEU A 605 -15.68 11.81 17.47
CA LEU A 605 -14.66 12.87 17.46
C LEU A 605 -14.31 13.34 18.88
N GLU A 606 -15.32 13.56 19.72
CA GLU A 606 -15.14 13.94 21.13
C GLU A 606 -14.38 12.89 21.93
N ALA A 607 -14.66 11.61 21.73
CA ALA A 607 -13.95 10.51 22.39
C ALA A 607 -12.43 10.55 22.09
N PHE A 608 -12.06 10.92 20.87
CA PHE A 608 -10.67 11.11 20.44
C PHE A 608 -10.10 12.51 20.77
N GLY A 609 -10.87 13.37 21.45
CA GLY A 609 -10.48 14.75 21.75
C GLY A 609 -10.29 15.62 20.50
N LEU A 610 -10.93 15.27 19.38
CA LEU A 610 -10.87 16.00 18.13
C LEU A 610 -11.86 17.18 18.12
N PRO A 611 -11.54 18.30 17.46
CA PRO A 611 -12.45 19.44 17.39
C PRO A 611 -13.72 19.05 16.63
N LEU A 612 -14.85 19.61 17.02
CA LEU A 612 -16.10 19.47 16.27
C LEU A 612 -16.15 20.54 15.16
N PRO A 613 -16.68 20.22 13.97
CA PRO A 613 -17.01 21.25 12.99
C PRO A 613 -18.14 22.12 13.53
N LYS A 614 -18.20 23.35 13.03
CA LYS A 614 -19.15 24.37 13.49
C LYS A 614 -20.59 24.01 13.20
#